data_AF-A0A3N6Q140-F1
#
_entry.id   AF-A0A3N6Q140-F1
#
_cell.length_a   1.000
_cell.length_b   1.000
_cell.length_c   1.000
_cell.angle_alpha   90.00
_cell.angle_beta   90.00
_cell.angle_gamma   90.00
#
_symmetry.space_group_name_H-M   'P 1'
#
loop_
_entity.id
_entity.type
_entity.pdbx_description
1 polymer ?
#
loop_
_entity_poly.entity_id
_entity_poly.type
_entity_poly.pdbx_seq_one_letter_code
_entity_poly.pdbx_strand_id
1 'polypeptide(L)'
;MKNCPNYEPNHEQKKVEDTLDLCANLFVAFNNHELVGTARCNYAKDLDSDYYIKFYKISETVGDANVLSTSISRRFMVKSYLRGTLIALKIVQAHYKQLLLDEIKFNLIDNLAYLVPFFEKLGYQTIGTIDSSFYESRVLMVLDIVNIEHLEKIKSPLYRNLLESKKEYQF
;
A
#
# COMPACT_ATOMS: atom_id res chain seq x y z
N MET A 1 21.30 -6.92 -16.16
CA MET A 1 20.22 -7.33 -15.24
C MET A 1 20.66 -7.00 -13.82
N LYS A 2 20.06 -5.98 -13.19
CA LYS A 2 20.32 -5.71 -11.77
C LYS A 2 19.33 -6.54 -10.95
N ASN A 3 19.85 -7.32 -10.01
CA ASN A 3 19.08 -8.07 -9.02
C ASN A 3 18.00 -7.16 -8.39
N CYS A 4 16.83 -7.71 -8.12
CA CYS A 4 15.94 -7.14 -7.11
C CYS A 4 16.77 -7.14 -5.81
N PRO A 5 17.09 -5.99 -5.20
CA PRO A 5 18.02 -5.98 -4.08
C PRO A 5 17.44 -6.82 -2.93
N ASN A 6 18.16 -7.87 -2.56
CA ASN A 6 18.11 -8.60 -1.28
C ASN A 6 16.77 -9.25 -0.89
N TYR A 7 16.20 -10.14 -1.71
CA TYR A 7 15.19 -11.09 -1.23
C TYR A 7 15.88 -12.35 -0.68
N GLU A 8 15.96 -12.49 0.65
CA GLU A 8 16.58 -13.65 1.30
C GLU A 8 15.59 -14.34 2.26
N PRO A 9 14.94 -15.44 1.85
CA PRO A 9 14.10 -16.22 2.74
C PRO A 9 14.95 -16.98 3.76
N ASN A 10 14.85 -16.63 5.04
CA ASN A 10 15.41 -17.42 6.14
C ASN A 10 14.41 -18.50 6.55
N HIS A 11 14.60 -19.70 6.00
CA HIS A 11 13.73 -20.85 6.24
C HIS A 11 13.77 -21.37 7.68
N GLU A 12 14.89 -21.20 8.39
CA GLU A 12 15.02 -21.62 9.80
C GLU A 12 14.18 -20.73 10.71
N GLN A 13 14.23 -19.41 10.50
CA GLN A 13 13.47 -18.43 11.26
C GLN A 13 12.05 -18.22 10.71
N LYS A 14 11.70 -18.90 9.61
CA LYS A 14 10.45 -18.71 8.85
C LYS A 14 10.21 -17.23 8.53
N LYS A 15 11.28 -16.52 8.19
CA LYS A 15 11.32 -15.07 8.00
C LYS A 15 11.67 -14.77 6.56
N VAL A 16 11.02 -13.77 6.00
CA VAL A 16 11.37 -13.22 4.69
C VAL A 16 11.63 -11.75 4.93
N GLU A 17 12.86 -11.32 4.72
CA GLU A 17 13.27 -9.92 4.83
C GLU A 17 13.77 -9.42 3.48
N ASP A 18 13.50 -8.14 3.21
CA ASP A 18 14.11 -7.41 2.12
C ASP A 18 14.53 -6.00 2.57
N THR A 19 15.29 -5.28 1.74
CA THR A 19 15.81 -3.94 2.11
C THR A 19 14.71 -2.93 2.42
N LEU A 20 13.50 -3.12 1.89
CA LEU A 20 12.38 -2.25 2.20
C LEU A 20 11.90 -2.41 3.65
N ASP A 21 12.25 -3.50 4.34
CA ASP A 21 11.90 -3.66 5.75
C ASP A 21 12.67 -2.69 6.67
N LEU A 22 13.77 -2.09 6.20
CA LEU A 22 14.58 -1.13 6.97
C LEU A 22 13.90 0.24 7.13
N CYS A 23 13.06 0.64 6.17
CA CYS A 23 12.32 1.92 6.18
C CYS A 23 10.80 1.71 6.13
N ALA A 24 10.33 0.56 6.62
CA ALA A 24 8.94 0.17 6.55
C ALA A 24 8.09 0.76 7.68
N ASN A 25 6.97 1.36 7.31
CA ASN A 25 5.84 1.57 8.20
C ASN A 25 4.97 0.31 8.19
N LEU A 26 4.86 -0.36 9.35
CA LEU A 26 4.10 -1.61 9.49
C LEU A 26 2.75 -1.34 10.15
N PHE A 27 1.68 -1.78 9.48
CA PHE A 27 0.32 -1.71 9.99
C PHE A 27 -0.14 -3.10 10.36
N VAL A 28 -0.29 -3.35 11.65
CA VAL A 28 -0.57 -4.69 12.18
C VAL A 28 -1.92 -4.74 12.88
N ALA A 29 -2.60 -5.88 12.76
CA ALA A 29 -3.82 -6.17 13.51
C ALA A 29 -3.54 -7.29 14.52
N PHE A 30 -3.87 -7.02 15.78
CA PHE A 30 -3.86 -8.02 16.84
C PHE A 30 -5.29 -8.43 17.22
N ASN A 31 -5.51 -9.72 17.43
CA ASN A 31 -6.74 -10.28 17.99
C ASN A 31 -6.35 -11.26 19.10
N ASN A 32 -6.79 -11.04 20.33
CA ASN A 32 -6.41 -11.85 21.50
C ASN A 32 -4.88 -12.06 21.62
N HIS A 33 -4.10 -10.99 21.44
CA HIS A 33 -2.62 -10.99 21.44
C HIS A 33 -1.96 -11.76 20.29
N GLU A 34 -2.73 -12.31 19.34
CA GLU A 34 -2.20 -12.92 18.12
C GLU A 34 -2.10 -11.87 17.00
N LEU A 35 -0.96 -11.84 16.29
CA LEU A 35 -0.82 -11.10 15.04
C LEU A 35 -1.64 -11.79 13.93
N VAL A 36 -2.73 -11.16 13.52
CA VAL A 36 -3.71 -11.75 12.58
C VAL A 36 -3.72 -11.11 11.20
N GLY A 37 -3.06 -9.97 11.02
CA GLY A 37 -2.88 -9.36 9.72
C GLY A 37 -1.84 -8.24 9.73
N THR A 38 -1.34 -7.92 8.55
CA THR A 38 -0.32 -6.89 8.35
C THR A 38 -0.45 -6.22 6.98
N ALA A 39 0.04 -4.99 6.88
CA ALA A 39 0.42 -4.32 5.64
C ALA A 39 1.75 -3.59 5.87
N ARG A 40 2.59 -3.55 4.83
CA ARG A 40 3.83 -2.78 4.81
C ARG A 40 3.67 -1.60 3.88
N CYS A 41 4.13 -0.43 4.33
CA CYS A 41 4.17 0.79 3.53
C CYS A 41 5.58 1.37 3.56
N ASN A 42 6.05 1.83 2.41
CA ASN A 42 7.34 2.51 2.26
C ASN A 42 7.10 3.84 1.57
N TYR A 43 7.68 4.92 2.10
CA TYR A 43 7.60 6.23 1.45
C TYR A 43 8.71 6.37 0.42
N ALA A 44 8.38 6.88 -0.77
CA ALA A 44 9.33 7.02 -1.84
C ALA A 44 10.51 7.95 -1.46
N LYS A 45 10.28 8.93 -0.60
CA LYS A 45 11.32 9.81 -0.02
C LYS A 45 12.37 9.07 0.81
N ASP A 46 12.02 7.91 1.36
CA ASP A 46 12.87 7.09 2.23
C ASP A 46 13.47 5.88 1.48
N LEU A 47 13.26 5.80 0.16
CA LEU A 47 13.83 4.73 -0.66
C LEU A 47 15.23 5.13 -1.13
N ASP A 48 16.20 4.30 -0.77
CA ASP A 48 17.63 4.47 -1.10
C ASP A 48 17.94 4.24 -2.60
N SER A 49 16.92 3.95 -3.44
CA SER A 49 17.14 3.62 -4.84
C SER A 49 15.99 4.02 -5.77
N ASP A 50 16.35 4.66 -6.88
CA ASP A 50 15.52 4.86 -8.07
C ASP A 50 14.87 3.57 -8.60
N TYR A 51 15.39 2.40 -8.22
CA TYR A 51 14.87 1.11 -8.65
C TYR A 51 13.37 1.01 -8.44
N TYR A 52 12.88 1.32 -7.24
CA TYR A 52 11.46 1.19 -6.92
C TYR A 52 10.61 2.29 -7.56
N ILE A 53 11.16 3.50 -7.69
CA ILE A 53 10.50 4.61 -8.41
C ILE A 53 10.21 4.17 -9.85
N LYS A 54 11.19 3.58 -10.54
CA LYS A 54 11.05 3.08 -11.92
C LYS A 54 10.20 1.81 -11.99
N PHE A 55 10.39 0.87 -11.07
CA PHE A 55 9.66 -0.39 -11.06
C PHE A 55 8.16 -0.19 -10.89
N TYR A 56 7.76 0.75 -10.02
CA TYR A 56 6.36 1.13 -9.80
C TYR A 56 5.85 2.21 -10.75
N LYS A 57 6.69 2.69 -11.67
CA LYS A 57 6.36 3.77 -12.60
C LYS A 57 5.81 5.02 -11.89
N ILE A 58 6.40 5.38 -10.74
CA ILE A 58 5.87 6.44 -9.87
C ILE A 58 5.82 7.76 -10.64
N SER A 59 6.96 8.19 -11.18
CA SER A 59 7.06 9.45 -11.95
C SER A 59 6.07 9.50 -13.12
N GLU A 60 5.93 8.40 -13.87
CA GLU A 60 5.02 8.31 -15.01
C GLU A 60 3.54 8.35 -14.58
N THR A 61 3.23 7.88 -13.36
CA THR A 61 1.87 7.78 -12.85
C THR A 61 1.40 9.07 -12.20
N VAL A 62 2.23 9.67 -11.34
CA VAL A 62 1.85 10.78 -10.47
C VAL A 62 2.59 12.09 -10.77
N GLY A 63 3.56 12.06 -11.69
CA GLY A 63 4.42 13.19 -12.03
C GLY A 63 5.57 13.39 -11.04
N ASP A 64 6.69 13.91 -11.54
CA ASP A 64 7.93 14.07 -10.77
C ASP A 64 7.76 14.92 -9.50
N ALA A 65 6.89 15.94 -9.56
CA ALA A 65 6.60 16.82 -8.42
C ALA A 65 5.95 16.09 -7.23
N ASN A 66 5.38 14.90 -7.44
CA ASN A 66 4.66 14.16 -6.41
C ASN A 66 5.41 12.94 -5.88
N VAL A 67 6.60 12.63 -6.41
CA VAL A 67 7.39 11.45 -6.02
C VAL A 67 7.60 11.40 -4.51
N LEU A 68 8.04 12.49 -3.88
CA LEU A 68 8.32 12.52 -2.44
C LEU A 68 7.05 12.45 -1.56
N SER A 69 5.88 12.67 -2.14
CA SER A 69 4.57 12.54 -1.49
C SER A 69 3.85 11.25 -1.89
N THR A 70 4.61 10.24 -2.31
CA THR A 70 4.11 8.95 -2.75
C THR A 70 4.60 7.83 -1.85
N SER A 71 3.75 6.84 -1.65
CA SER A 71 4.05 5.61 -0.93
C SER A 71 3.84 4.38 -1.83
N ILE A 72 4.52 3.29 -1.46
CA ILE A 72 4.31 1.95 -2.02
C ILE A 72 3.89 1.04 -0.88
N SER A 73 2.79 0.32 -1.06
CA SER A 73 2.32 -0.66 -0.07
C SER A 73 2.37 -2.09 -0.59
N ARG A 74 2.93 -2.98 0.22
CA ARG A 74 3.08 -4.42 -0.07
C ARG A 74 2.78 -5.25 1.17
N ARG A 75 2.98 -6.57 1.04
CA ARG A 75 2.87 -7.54 2.15
C ARG A 75 1.52 -7.50 2.87
N PHE A 76 0.44 -7.09 2.17
CA PHE A 76 -0.91 -7.12 2.72
C PHE A 76 -1.38 -8.57 2.93
N MET A 77 -1.56 -8.95 4.19
CA MET A 77 -1.87 -10.32 4.57
C MET A 77 -2.85 -10.36 5.74
N VAL A 78 -3.80 -11.29 5.67
CA VAL A 78 -4.70 -11.65 6.77
C VAL A 78 -4.69 -13.17 6.92
N LYS A 79 -4.62 -13.64 8.16
CA LYS A 79 -4.72 -15.08 8.49
C LYS A 79 -5.96 -15.67 7.82
N SER A 80 -5.80 -16.84 7.21
CA SER A 80 -6.84 -17.47 6.37
C SER A 80 -8.19 -17.60 7.07
N TYR A 81 -8.19 -17.99 8.34
CA TYR A 81 -9.39 -18.17 9.16
C TYR A 81 -10.10 -16.86 9.56
N LEU A 82 -9.51 -15.69 9.27
CA LEU A 82 -10.09 -14.36 9.51
C LEU A 82 -10.34 -13.58 8.22
N ARG A 83 -10.13 -14.18 7.04
CA ARG A 83 -10.48 -13.56 5.76
C ARG A 83 -12.01 -13.44 5.65
N GLY A 84 -12.48 -12.38 5.00
CA GLY A 84 -13.91 -12.06 4.94
C GLY A 84 -14.45 -11.32 6.18
N THR A 85 -13.63 -11.12 7.21
CA THR A 85 -13.96 -10.24 8.34
C THR A 85 -13.53 -8.80 8.08
N LEU A 86 -13.83 -7.89 9.02
CA LEU A 86 -13.43 -6.48 8.94
C LEU A 86 -11.93 -6.23 9.20
N ILE A 87 -11.13 -7.26 9.53
CA ILE A 87 -9.69 -7.09 9.84
C ILE A 87 -8.94 -6.44 8.66
N ALA A 88 -9.17 -6.92 7.44
CA ALA A 88 -8.60 -6.37 6.22
C ALA A 88 -8.91 -4.86 6.07
N LEU A 89 -10.19 -4.49 6.25
CA LEU A 89 -10.63 -3.11 6.14
C LEU A 89 -10.02 -2.23 7.23
N LYS A 90 -9.96 -2.71 8.49
CA LYS A 90 -9.39 -1.96 9.61
C LYS A 90 -7.90 -1.67 9.41
N ILE A 91 -7.12 -2.63 8.89
CA ILE A 91 -5.71 -2.42 8.54
C ILE A 91 -5.59 -1.32 7.48
N VAL A 92 -6.39 -1.39 6.41
CA VAL A 92 -6.36 -0.38 5.35
C VAL A 92 -6.78 1.00 5.88
N GLN A 93 -7.78 1.08 6.77
CA GLN A 93 -8.21 2.35 7.35
C GLN A 93 -7.13 2.96 8.26
N ALA A 94 -6.47 2.15 9.09
CA ALA A 94 -5.35 2.61 9.91
C ALA A 94 -4.20 3.12 9.04
N HIS A 95 -3.88 2.36 7.98
CA HIS A 95 -2.89 2.75 6.99
C HIS A 95 -3.26 4.08 6.30
N TYR A 96 -4.48 4.20 5.79
CA TYR A 96 -4.96 5.40 5.10
C TYR A 96 -4.94 6.64 6.00
N LYS A 97 -5.30 6.51 7.28
CA LYS A 97 -5.19 7.60 8.25
C LYS A 97 -3.73 8.05 8.43
N GLN A 98 -2.80 7.12 8.56
CA GLN A 98 -1.39 7.47 8.69
C GLN A 98 -0.86 8.18 7.43
N LEU A 99 -1.26 7.72 6.25
CA LEU A 99 -0.90 8.39 5.00
C LEU A 99 -1.40 9.84 4.93
N LEU A 100 -2.61 10.11 5.44
CA LEU A 100 -3.14 11.48 5.53
C LEU A 100 -2.32 12.33 6.51
N LEU A 101 -1.95 11.77 7.67
CA LEU A 101 -1.14 12.46 8.68
C LEU A 101 0.26 12.81 8.15
N ASP A 102 0.84 11.93 7.36
CA ASP A 102 2.18 12.09 6.80
C ASP A 102 2.19 12.84 5.45
N GLU A 103 1.06 13.46 5.10
CA GLU A 103 0.87 14.26 3.88
C GLU A 103 1.19 13.51 2.57
N ILE A 104 0.98 12.19 2.58
CA ILE A 104 1.11 11.37 1.38
C ILE A 104 -0.11 11.60 0.48
N LYS A 105 0.14 11.88 -0.79
CA LYS A 105 -0.88 12.15 -1.81
C LYS A 105 -1.25 10.92 -2.61
N PHE A 106 -0.29 10.02 -2.83
CA PHE A 106 -0.50 8.82 -3.62
C PHE A 106 0.01 7.56 -2.90
N ASN A 107 -0.72 6.46 -3.04
CA ASN A 107 -0.23 5.15 -2.65
C ASN A 107 -0.35 4.18 -3.83
N LEU A 108 0.75 3.54 -4.19
CA LEU A 108 0.80 2.51 -5.23
C LEU A 108 0.85 1.12 -4.60
N ILE A 109 0.17 0.17 -5.25
CA ILE A 109 0.18 -1.24 -4.87
C ILE A 109 0.30 -2.12 -6.11
N ASP A 110 0.91 -3.28 -5.96
CA ASP A 110 0.87 -4.36 -6.93
C ASP A 110 0.22 -5.59 -6.30
N ASN A 111 -0.77 -6.19 -6.95
CA ASN A 111 -1.52 -7.30 -6.38
C ASN A 111 -1.95 -8.33 -7.44
N LEU A 112 -2.30 -9.52 -6.96
CA LEU A 112 -2.86 -10.57 -7.80
C LEU A 112 -4.27 -10.16 -8.24
N ALA A 113 -4.67 -10.54 -9.45
CA ALA A 113 -5.92 -10.10 -10.08
C ALA A 113 -7.16 -10.31 -9.20
N TYR A 114 -7.21 -11.38 -8.39
CA TYR A 114 -8.34 -11.66 -7.51
C TYR A 114 -8.51 -10.65 -6.35
N LEU A 115 -7.49 -9.85 -6.03
CA LEU A 115 -7.56 -8.79 -5.01
C LEU A 115 -8.00 -7.43 -5.58
N VAL A 116 -7.98 -7.25 -6.90
CA VAL A 116 -8.34 -5.98 -7.56
C VAL A 116 -9.73 -5.49 -7.13
N PRO A 117 -10.80 -6.32 -7.12
CA PRO A 117 -12.13 -5.85 -6.73
C PRO A 117 -12.22 -5.39 -5.28
N PHE A 118 -11.34 -5.88 -4.40
CA PHE A 118 -11.24 -5.38 -3.02
C PHE A 118 -10.66 -3.97 -2.99
N PHE A 119 -9.57 -3.73 -3.72
CA PHE A 119 -8.91 -2.42 -3.75
C PHE A 119 -9.68 -1.36 -4.54
N GLU A 120 -10.40 -1.72 -5.59
CA GLU A 120 -11.27 -0.78 -6.31
C GLU A 120 -12.36 -0.18 -5.41
N LYS A 121 -12.95 -1.00 -4.53
CA LYS A 121 -13.94 -0.52 -3.53
C LYS A 121 -13.34 0.46 -2.53
N LEU A 122 -12.03 0.46 -2.35
CA LEU A 122 -11.31 1.40 -1.48
C LEU A 122 -10.98 2.71 -2.21
N GLY A 123 -11.03 2.75 -3.54
CA GLY A 123 -10.70 3.92 -4.36
C GLY A 123 -9.49 3.74 -5.27
N TYR A 124 -8.82 2.59 -5.21
CA TYR A 124 -7.70 2.33 -6.12
C TYR A 124 -8.17 2.21 -7.56
N GLN A 125 -7.35 2.71 -8.47
CA GLN A 125 -7.56 2.64 -9.91
C GLN A 125 -6.43 1.83 -10.52
N THR A 126 -6.78 0.90 -11.42
CA THR A 126 -5.80 0.12 -12.18
C THR A 126 -5.09 1.02 -13.18
N ILE A 127 -3.76 1.01 -13.18
CA ILE A 127 -2.91 1.83 -14.06
C ILE A 127 -2.00 0.99 -14.97
N GLY A 128 -2.04 -0.33 -14.83
CA GLY A 128 -1.35 -1.25 -15.72
C GLY A 128 -0.99 -2.55 -15.03
N THR A 129 0.04 -3.20 -15.56
CA THR A 129 0.63 -4.41 -14.98
C THR A 129 2.10 -4.19 -14.70
N ILE A 130 2.60 -4.91 -13.70
CA ILE A 130 4.02 -5.09 -13.43
C ILE A 130 4.33 -6.55 -13.67
N ASP A 131 5.21 -6.79 -14.63
CA ASP A 131 5.81 -8.08 -14.87
C ASP A 131 7.14 -8.14 -14.15
N SER A 132 7.28 -9.10 -13.25
CA SER A 132 8.58 -9.49 -12.73
C SER A 132 8.95 -10.82 -13.36
N SER A 133 10.22 -11.01 -13.73
CA SER A 133 10.70 -12.28 -14.28
C SER A 133 10.56 -13.47 -13.32
N PHE A 134 10.19 -13.24 -12.05
CA PHE A 134 10.18 -14.22 -10.98
C PHE A 134 8.79 -14.58 -10.47
N TYR A 135 7.76 -13.78 -10.79
CA TYR A 135 6.41 -13.94 -10.27
C TYR A 135 5.37 -13.77 -11.37
N GLU A 136 4.18 -14.31 -11.13
CA GLU A 136 3.00 -14.03 -11.95
C GLU A 136 2.81 -12.52 -12.13
N SER A 137 2.34 -12.11 -13.31
CA SER A 137 2.02 -10.72 -13.62
C SER A 137 1.08 -10.14 -12.56
N ARG A 138 1.37 -8.94 -12.07
CA ARG A 138 0.61 -8.28 -11.01
C ARG A 138 -0.06 -7.03 -11.55
N VAL A 139 -1.28 -6.80 -11.09
CA VAL A 139 -2.03 -5.58 -11.42
C VAL A 139 -1.48 -4.44 -10.58
N LEU A 140 -1.02 -3.39 -11.25
CA LEU A 140 -0.54 -2.16 -10.64
C LEU A 140 -1.72 -1.20 -10.48
N MET A 141 -1.89 -0.68 -9.27
CA MET A 141 -2.97 0.22 -8.93
C MET A 141 -2.47 1.42 -8.14
N VAL A 142 -3.16 2.55 -8.28
CA VAL A 142 -2.88 3.78 -7.54
C VAL A 142 -4.13 4.25 -6.78
N LEU A 143 -3.93 4.74 -5.57
CA LEU A 143 -4.91 5.52 -4.82
C LEU A 143 -4.44 6.96 -4.77
N ASP A 144 -5.25 7.87 -5.31
CA ASP A 144 -5.16 9.30 -4.99
C ASP A 144 -5.86 9.51 -3.64
N ILE A 145 -5.05 9.78 -2.62
CA ILE A 145 -5.46 9.80 -1.22
C ILE A 145 -6.39 10.98 -0.92
N VAL A 146 -6.21 12.09 -1.64
CA VAL A 146 -6.91 13.35 -1.36
C VAL A 146 -8.10 13.59 -2.29
N ASN A 147 -8.35 12.69 -3.24
CA ASN A 147 -9.46 12.77 -4.19
C ASN A 147 -10.81 12.46 -3.53
N ILE A 148 -11.33 13.48 -2.85
CA ILE A 148 -12.59 13.43 -2.12
C ILE A 148 -13.78 13.09 -3.04
N GLU A 149 -13.83 13.67 -4.24
CA GLU A 149 -14.92 13.48 -5.18
C GLU A 149 -15.01 12.03 -5.65
N HIS A 150 -13.86 11.42 -5.98
CA HIS A 150 -13.80 10.01 -6.35
C HIS A 150 -14.23 9.10 -5.20
N LEU A 151 -13.67 9.30 -4.00
CA LEU A 151 -13.98 8.48 -2.84
C LEU A 151 -15.46 8.58 -2.44
N GLU A 152 -16.07 9.75 -2.57
CA GLU A 152 -17.51 9.95 -2.38
C GLU A 152 -18.33 9.21 -3.43
N LYS A 153 -18.01 9.42 -4.71
CA LYS A 153 -18.72 8.85 -5.85
C LYS A 153 -18.80 7.32 -5.78
N ILE A 154 -17.70 6.67 -5.41
CA ILE A 154 -17.65 5.20 -5.29
C ILE A 154 -18.12 4.68 -3.93
N LYS A 155 -18.50 5.57 -3.01
CA LYS A 155 -18.89 5.26 -1.63
C LYS A 155 -17.80 4.46 -0.90
N SER A 156 -16.55 4.88 -1.09
CA SER A 156 -15.40 4.21 -0.46
C SER A 156 -15.53 4.25 1.06
N PRO A 157 -15.19 3.15 1.77
CA PRO A 157 -15.12 3.18 3.23
C PRO A 157 -14.00 4.09 3.76
N LEU A 158 -13.10 4.58 2.89
CA LEU A 158 -12.05 5.56 3.23
C LEU A 158 -12.56 7.01 3.20
N TYR A 159 -13.67 7.28 2.52
CA TYR A 159 -14.24 8.62 2.41
C TYR A 159 -14.48 9.25 3.79
N ARG A 160 -15.01 8.47 4.74
CA ARG A 160 -15.26 8.94 6.10
C ARG A 160 -13.98 9.34 6.82
N ASN A 161 -12.88 8.59 6.62
CA ASN A 161 -11.60 8.89 7.24
C ASN A 161 -10.99 10.18 6.69
N LEU A 162 -11.17 10.46 5.40
CA LEU A 162 -10.75 11.73 4.77
C LEU A 162 -11.54 12.93 5.32
N LEU A 163 -12.85 12.77 5.53
CA LEU A 163 -13.65 13.84 6.11
C LEU A 163 -13.28 14.13 7.57
N GLU A 164 -12.89 13.12 8.33
CA GLU A 164 -12.44 13.25 9.71
C GLU A 164 -11.11 14.02 9.78
N SER A 165 -10.12 13.67 8.96
CA SER A 165 -8.82 14.36 8.96
C SER A 165 -8.94 15.84 8.61
N LYS A 166 -9.80 16.20 7.64
CA LYS A 166 -10.03 17.61 7.27
C LYS A 166 -10.65 18.46 8.39
N LYS A 167 -11.34 17.84 9.36
CA LYS A 167 -11.89 18.55 10.53
C LYS A 167 -10.83 18.80 11.60
N GLU A 168 -9.91 17.86 11.75
CA GLU A 168 -8.83 17.91 12.75
C GLU A 168 -7.70 18.86 12.32
N TYR A 169 -7.49 19.04 11.01
CA TYR A 169 -6.47 19.91 10.43
C TYR A 169 -7.11 20.98 9.54
N GLN A 170 -7.71 22.01 10.15
CA GLN A 170 -8.10 23.23 9.42
C GLN A 170 -6.83 24.06 9.14
N PHE A 171 -6.40 24.10 7.88
CA PHE A 171 -5.56 25.17 7.34
C PHE A 171 -6.43 26.30 6.80
#